data_AF-A0A521GMR3-F1
#
_entry.id   AF-A0A521GMR3-F1
#
_cell.length_a   1.000
_cell.length_b   1.000
_cell.length_c   1.000
_cell.angle_alpha   90.00
_cell.angle_beta   90.00
_cell.angle_gamma   90.00
#
_symmetry.space_group_name_H-M   'P 1'
#
loop_
_entity.id
_entity.type
_entity.pdbx_description
1 polymer ?
#
loop_
_entity_poly.entity_id
_entity_poly.type
_entity_poly.pdbx_seq_one_letter_code
_entity_poly.pdbx_strand_id
1 'polypeptide(L)'
;MKPFKTPKLKEWFKDLRVPRVISEHKGIGFIAAFALIGTVYLALSHAATPSTNFEAEDGVASAEVSFSNDATASGGQYVKFGGSTALNGKLDSHTVLVDSGGKVISWVSGQDKAYATVSKLAWDYLKALPNQSNGKPAYFSYSYMDPSKTPSTPVGWPHNPAGLYAMLIESATEYYQYSGDTAVLQIAKNVADQQLATGMTKSTDNWANVPYSSGDAGSLTYDGASYGNTSGSGDGKGVLQPDKIGELGVGFVQLYKQTGDTKYLTAATNAANTLASHIRTGSVSQSPWPFRVVAATGAIKEQYCAHIISPIELFDELISLGAGNTSTYQTARTTAWNWMMTYPMQNNNWTQYFEDVGFQSSYDGNLNQLNAMMTAR
;
A
#
# COMPACT_ATOMS: atom_id res chain seq x y z
N MET A 1 -11.29 53.99 0.11
CA MET A 1 -11.91 53.77 -1.22
C MET A 1 -11.10 52.67 -1.91
N LYS A 2 -11.56 51.48 -2.29
CA LYS A 2 -12.86 50.77 -2.35
C LYS A 2 -12.72 49.41 -1.61
N PRO A 3 -13.77 48.82 -1.04
CA PRO A 3 -13.69 47.51 -0.40
C PRO A 3 -13.73 46.37 -1.45
N PHE A 4 -12.88 45.37 -1.26
CA PHE A 4 -12.85 44.13 -2.04
C PHE A 4 -14.08 43.27 -1.68
N LYS A 5 -14.91 42.95 -2.67
CA LYS A 5 -16.10 42.09 -2.50
C LYS A 5 -15.71 40.62 -2.62
N THR A 6 -16.09 39.83 -1.63
CA THR A 6 -16.06 38.36 -1.63
C THR A 6 -17.03 37.79 -2.68
N PRO A 7 -16.65 36.78 -3.49
CA PRO A 7 -17.62 36.07 -4.33
C PRO A 7 -18.48 35.13 -3.49
N LYS A 8 -19.80 35.19 -3.70
CA LYS A 8 -20.80 34.32 -3.07
C LYS A 8 -20.75 32.93 -3.72
N LEU A 9 -20.18 31.95 -3.02
CA LEU A 9 -20.38 30.52 -3.27
C LEU A 9 -21.78 30.12 -2.78
N LYS A 10 -22.78 30.23 -3.65
CA LYS A 10 -24.12 29.64 -3.50
C LYS A 10 -24.84 29.86 -4.83
N GLU A 11 -25.03 28.79 -5.61
CA GLU A 11 -26.14 28.57 -6.59
C GLU A 11 -25.92 27.33 -7.50
N TRP A 12 -24.81 26.58 -7.40
CA TRP A 12 -24.55 25.41 -8.28
C TRP A 12 -25.21 24.08 -7.90
N PHE A 13 -26.09 24.04 -6.89
CA PHE A 13 -26.68 22.78 -6.39
C PHE A 13 -28.21 22.66 -6.54
N LYS A 14 -28.87 23.53 -7.32
CA LYS A 14 -30.33 23.48 -7.47
C LYS A 14 -30.87 22.60 -8.60
N ASP A 15 -30.04 22.17 -9.56
CA ASP A 15 -30.53 21.47 -10.77
C ASP A 15 -30.36 19.94 -10.79
N LEU A 16 -29.95 19.31 -9.69
CA LEU A 16 -29.74 17.85 -9.63
C LEU A 16 -30.85 17.05 -8.93
N ARG A 17 -32.07 17.61 -8.78
CA ARG A 17 -33.18 16.89 -8.13
C ARG A 17 -34.52 17.04 -8.86
N VAL A 18 -34.61 16.55 -10.10
CA VAL A 18 -35.89 16.06 -10.64
C VAL A 18 -35.62 14.91 -11.62
N PRO A 19 -36.08 13.68 -11.37
CA PRO A 19 -36.15 12.66 -12.41
C PRO A 19 -37.19 13.09 -13.44
N ARG A 20 -36.77 13.53 -14.63
CA ARG A 20 -37.70 13.66 -15.76
C ARG A 20 -38.10 12.25 -16.21
N VAL A 21 -39.35 11.90 -15.95
CA VAL A 21 -39.99 10.72 -16.53
C VAL A 21 -39.98 10.89 -18.06
N ILE A 22 -39.12 10.13 -18.73
CA ILE A 22 -39.12 10.02 -20.18
C ILE A 22 -40.34 9.17 -20.54
N SER A 23 -41.29 9.73 -21.29
CA SER A 23 -42.46 9.01 -21.77
C SER A 23 -42.03 7.74 -22.53
N GLU A 24 -42.51 6.58 -22.11
CA GLU A 24 -42.09 5.24 -22.60
C GLU A 24 -42.09 5.10 -24.13
N HIS A 25 -42.98 5.82 -24.83
CA HIS A 25 -43.06 5.78 -26.29
C HIS A 25 -41.89 6.48 -27.02
N LYS A 26 -41.18 7.43 -26.38
CA LYS A 26 -40.00 8.09 -26.97
C LYS A 26 -38.71 7.30 -26.72
N GLY A 27 -38.64 6.54 -25.63
CA GLY A 27 -37.50 5.67 -25.31
C GLY A 27 -37.42 4.46 -26.23
N ILE A 28 -38.56 3.80 -26.51
CA ILE A 28 -38.61 2.61 -27.38
C ILE A 28 -38.25 2.97 -28.83
N GLY A 29 -38.74 4.11 -29.34
CA GLY A 29 -38.39 4.58 -30.68
C GLY A 29 -36.91 4.93 -30.83
N PHE A 30 -36.31 5.54 -29.80
CA PHE A 30 -34.88 5.84 -29.79
C PHE A 30 -34.02 4.57 -29.70
N ILE A 31 -34.38 3.61 -28.85
CA ILE A 31 -33.65 2.34 -28.71
C ILE A 31 -33.74 1.51 -29.99
N ALA A 32 -34.90 1.42 -30.61
CA ALA A 32 -35.07 0.71 -31.88
C ALA A 32 -34.29 1.38 -33.02
N ALA A 33 -34.31 2.70 -33.11
CA ALA A 33 -33.51 3.44 -34.09
C ALA A 33 -32.00 3.27 -33.84
N PHE A 34 -31.55 3.30 -32.58
CA PHE A 34 -30.14 3.12 -32.23
C PHE A 34 -29.67 1.68 -32.50
N ALA A 35 -30.49 0.68 -32.23
CA ALA A 35 -30.20 -0.72 -32.55
C ALA A 35 -30.18 -0.96 -34.07
N LEU A 36 -31.10 -0.35 -34.82
CA LEU A 36 -31.15 -0.49 -36.27
C LEU A 36 -29.95 0.21 -36.94
N ILE A 37 -29.62 1.43 -36.51
CA ILE A 37 -28.43 2.16 -36.96
C ILE A 37 -27.16 1.39 -36.58
N GLY A 38 -27.08 0.84 -35.37
CA GLY A 38 -25.96 0.01 -34.94
C GLY A 38 -25.79 -1.26 -35.76
N THR A 39 -26.90 -1.92 -36.13
CA THR A 39 -26.88 -3.14 -36.96
C THR A 39 -26.51 -2.83 -38.40
N VAL A 40 -27.01 -1.72 -38.96
CA VAL A 40 -26.65 -1.24 -40.29
C VAL A 40 -25.18 -0.79 -40.34
N TYR A 41 -24.68 -0.11 -39.31
CA TYR A 41 -23.25 0.20 -39.18
C TYR A 41 -22.41 -1.07 -39.06
N LEU A 42 -22.85 -2.09 -38.34
CA LEU A 42 -22.13 -3.36 -38.21
C LEU A 42 -22.10 -4.17 -39.51
N ALA A 43 -23.14 -4.06 -40.35
CA ALA A 43 -23.24 -4.75 -41.63
C ALA A 43 -22.57 -3.98 -42.79
N LEU A 44 -22.55 -2.65 -42.74
CA LEU A 44 -21.93 -1.78 -43.76
C LEU A 44 -20.49 -1.39 -43.42
N SER A 45 -20.09 -1.41 -42.15
CA SER A 45 -18.68 -1.54 -41.84
C SER A 45 -18.29 -2.94 -42.28
N HIS A 46 -17.36 -3.03 -43.21
CA HIS A 46 -16.42 -4.14 -43.17
C HIS A 46 -15.63 -3.99 -41.87
N ALA A 47 -16.28 -4.24 -40.73
CA ALA A 47 -15.61 -4.43 -39.47
C ALA A 47 -14.63 -5.55 -39.74
N ALA A 48 -13.38 -5.16 -39.92
CA ALA A 48 -12.27 -6.08 -39.96
C ALA A 48 -12.49 -7.04 -38.80
N THR A 49 -12.44 -8.33 -39.09
CA THR A 49 -12.00 -9.33 -38.13
C THR A 49 -10.97 -8.67 -37.23
N PRO A 50 -11.03 -8.79 -35.89
CA PRO A 50 -10.12 -8.10 -35.01
C PRO A 50 -8.69 -8.40 -35.42
N SER A 51 -8.11 -7.52 -36.23
CA SER A 51 -6.68 -7.43 -36.41
C SER A 51 -6.26 -6.64 -35.20
N THR A 52 -5.68 -7.37 -34.25
CA THR A 52 -4.77 -6.80 -33.28
C THR A 52 -3.87 -5.81 -34.01
N ASN A 53 -4.13 -4.52 -33.84
CA ASN A 53 -3.25 -3.48 -34.34
C ASN A 53 -1.97 -3.57 -33.51
N PHE A 54 -0.95 -4.18 -34.08
CA PHE A 54 0.41 -4.14 -33.55
C PHE A 54 1.08 -2.94 -34.22
N GLU A 55 1.31 -1.88 -33.45
CA GLU A 55 2.20 -0.79 -33.86
C GLU A 55 3.62 -1.35 -33.94
N ALA A 56 4.28 -1.17 -35.08
CA ALA A 56 5.70 -1.48 -35.23
C ALA A 56 6.50 -0.28 -34.72
N GLU A 57 7.24 -0.43 -33.61
CA GLU A 57 8.42 0.41 -33.40
C GLU A 57 9.52 -0.11 -34.35
N ASP A 58 10.02 0.77 -35.24
CA ASP A 58 11.19 0.57 -36.09
C ASP A 58 11.14 -0.58 -37.14
N GLY A 59 9.96 -0.98 -37.59
CA GLY A 59 9.83 -1.87 -38.76
C GLY A 59 10.35 -3.30 -38.55
N VAL A 60 10.62 -3.69 -37.30
CA VAL A 60 10.94 -5.07 -36.92
C VAL A 60 9.75 -5.67 -36.19
N ALA A 61 9.14 -6.69 -36.78
CA ALA A 61 8.06 -7.44 -36.16
C ALA A 61 8.60 -8.25 -34.97
N SER A 62 8.49 -7.73 -33.75
CA SER A 62 8.78 -8.48 -32.52
C SER A 62 7.52 -9.21 -32.03
N ALA A 63 7.09 -10.22 -32.77
CA ALA A 63 6.15 -11.22 -32.26
C ALA A 63 6.52 -12.58 -32.85
N GLU A 64 6.77 -13.56 -31.98
CA GLU A 64 7.17 -14.89 -32.41
C GLU A 64 5.96 -15.73 -32.81
N VAL A 65 6.01 -16.13 -34.08
CA VAL A 65 4.99 -16.88 -34.80
C VAL A 65 5.46 -18.34 -34.90
N SER A 66 4.72 -19.26 -34.29
CA SER A 66 4.94 -20.72 -34.43
C SER A 66 3.77 -21.36 -35.18
N PHE A 67 4.00 -22.44 -35.91
CA PHE A 67 2.94 -23.18 -36.59
C PHE A 67 2.62 -24.46 -35.81
N SER A 68 1.33 -24.76 -35.61
CA SER A 68 0.86 -25.99 -34.97
C SER A 68 -0.07 -26.74 -35.90
N ASN A 69 0.01 -28.08 -35.89
CA ASN A 69 -0.81 -28.90 -36.77
C ASN A 69 -2.25 -28.99 -36.24
N ASP A 70 -3.20 -28.76 -37.13
CA ASP A 70 -4.63 -28.95 -36.90
C ASP A 70 -5.25 -29.46 -38.20
N ALA A 71 -5.63 -30.74 -38.23
CA ALA A 71 -6.22 -31.38 -39.40
C ALA A 71 -7.57 -30.78 -39.80
N THR A 72 -8.18 -29.95 -38.93
CA THR A 72 -9.42 -29.22 -39.21
C THR A 72 -9.17 -27.80 -39.75
N ALA A 73 -7.93 -27.29 -39.66
CA ALA A 73 -7.55 -26.01 -40.25
C ALA A 73 -7.32 -26.15 -41.77
N SER A 74 -7.61 -25.08 -42.50
CA SER A 74 -7.31 -25.02 -43.94
C SER A 74 -5.79 -25.08 -44.13
N GLY A 75 -5.29 -26.19 -44.70
CA GLY A 75 -3.86 -26.44 -44.85
C GLY A 75 -3.22 -27.29 -43.74
N GLY A 76 -4.01 -27.81 -42.78
CA GLY A 76 -3.51 -28.75 -41.76
C GLY A 76 -2.69 -28.10 -40.64
N GLN A 77 -2.58 -26.76 -40.62
CA GLN A 77 -1.82 -25.99 -39.65
C GLN A 77 -2.52 -24.68 -39.29
N TYR A 78 -2.30 -24.19 -38.07
CA TYR A 78 -2.65 -22.84 -37.64
C TYR A 78 -1.42 -22.08 -37.12
N VAL A 79 -1.53 -20.76 -37.14
CA VAL A 79 -0.51 -19.84 -36.66
C VAL A 79 -0.74 -19.57 -35.17
N LYS A 80 0.22 -19.94 -34.34
CA LYS A 80 0.26 -19.71 -32.90
C LYS A 80 1.26 -18.61 -32.59
N PHE A 81 0.73 -17.47 -32.16
CA PHE A 81 1.53 -16.36 -31.64
C PHE A 81 1.85 -16.59 -30.15
N GLY A 82 3.11 -16.40 -29.74
CA GLY A 82 3.52 -16.34 -28.33
C GLY A 82 3.48 -17.67 -27.56
N GLY A 83 4.30 -18.65 -27.95
CA GLY A 83 4.43 -19.91 -27.21
C GLY A 83 5.29 -19.78 -25.95
N SER A 84 4.76 -20.14 -24.77
CA SER A 84 5.55 -20.39 -23.57
C SER A 84 6.11 -21.81 -23.57
N THR A 85 7.39 -21.97 -23.25
CA THR A 85 8.01 -23.29 -23.06
C THR A 85 8.14 -23.60 -21.58
N ALA A 86 7.67 -24.78 -21.15
CA ALA A 86 7.90 -25.26 -19.79
C ALA A 86 9.29 -25.89 -19.69
N LEU A 87 10.10 -25.43 -18.73
CA LEU A 87 11.39 -26.03 -18.42
C LEU A 87 11.24 -27.11 -17.34
N ASN A 88 12.19 -28.05 -17.32
CA ASN A 88 12.29 -29.01 -16.23
C ASN A 88 12.88 -28.32 -15.00
N GLY A 89 12.01 -27.82 -14.13
CA GLY A 89 12.37 -27.11 -12.91
C GLY A 89 11.19 -26.36 -12.33
N LYS A 90 11.34 -25.90 -11.08
CA LYS A 90 10.36 -25.05 -10.42
C LYS A 90 11.01 -23.77 -9.92
N LEU A 91 10.25 -22.67 -9.98
CA LEU A 91 10.51 -21.45 -9.22
C LEU A 91 9.41 -21.36 -8.17
N ASP A 92 9.81 -21.40 -6.90
CA ASP A 92 8.95 -21.73 -5.77
C ASP A 92 8.15 -23.02 -6.01
N SER A 93 6.82 -22.95 -6.00
CA SER A 93 5.91 -24.09 -6.20
C SER A 93 5.49 -24.29 -7.66
N HIS A 94 5.86 -23.39 -8.58
CA HIS A 94 5.38 -23.35 -9.96
C HIS A 94 6.42 -23.84 -10.96
N THR A 95 5.98 -24.53 -12.01
CA THR A 95 6.86 -24.90 -13.13
C THR A 95 7.43 -23.64 -13.79
N VAL A 96 8.74 -23.65 -14.07
CA VAL A 96 9.39 -22.54 -14.78
C VAL A 96 8.87 -22.47 -16.21
N LEU A 97 8.29 -21.33 -16.57
CA LEU A 97 7.92 -21.00 -17.94
C LEU A 97 8.90 -19.97 -18.50
N VAL A 98 9.30 -20.16 -19.76
CA VAL A 98 10.10 -19.18 -20.49
C VAL A 98 9.41 -18.75 -21.78
N ASP A 99 9.70 -17.52 -22.19
CA ASP A 99 9.45 -17.09 -23.56
C ASP A 99 10.41 -17.80 -24.53
N SER A 100 10.24 -17.51 -25.81
CA SER A 100 11.07 -18.04 -26.88
C SER A 100 12.52 -17.58 -26.84
N GLY A 101 12.81 -16.43 -26.23
CA GLY A 101 14.16 -15.94 -25.96
C GLY A 101 14.80 -16.61 -24.74
N GLY A 102 14.11 -17.55 -24.08
CA GLY A 102 14.58 -18.24 -22.89
C GLY A 102 14.49 -17.39 -21.62
N LYS A 103 13.78 -16.25 -21.63
CA LYS A 103 13.57 -15.42 -20.43
C LYS A 103 12.39 -15.96 -19.63
N VAL A 104 12.51 -15.91 -18.30
CA VAL A 104 11.44 -16.36 -17.40
C VAL A 104 10.20 -15.48 -17.57
N ILE A 105 9.05 -16.13 -17.72
CA ILE A 105 7.71 -15.50 -17.76
C ILE A 105 6.83 -16.03 -16.64
N SER A 106 5.68 -15.39 -16.41
CA SER A 106 4.76 -15.76 -15.33
C SER A 106 4.19 -17.16 -15.53
N TRP A 107 3.97 -17.88 -14.42
CA TRP A 107 3.27 -19.16 -14.39
C TRP A 107 1.77 -19.03 -14.69
N VAL A 108 1.23 -17.81 -14.69
CA VAL A 108 -0.20 -17.52 -14.95
C VAL A 108 -0.52 -17.70 -16.44
N SER A 109 -1.63 -18.37 -16.75
CA SER A 109 -2.16 -18.42 -18.12
C SER A 109 -2.76 -17.06 -18.52
N GLY A 110 -2.26 -16.48 -19.61
CA GLY A 110 -2.55 -15.10 -19.99
C GLY A 110 -1.55 -14.13 -19.37
N GLN A 111 -0.42 -13.92 -20.08
CA GLN A 111 0.70 -13.11 -19.58
C GLN A 111 0.31 -11.64 -19.35
N ASP A 112 -0.65 -11.13 -20.13
CA ASP A 112 -1.26 -9.81 -19.98
C ASP A 112 -2.00 -9.62 -18.64
N LYS A 113 -2.40 -10.71 -17.98
CA LYS A 113 -3.13 -10.71 -16.70
C LYS A 113 -2.28 -11.14 -15.52
N ALA A 114 -1.01 -11.48 -15.73
CA ALA A 114 -0.15 -12.06 -14.71
C ALA A 114 -0.11 -11.24 -13.41
N TYR A 115 0.16 -9.93 -13.51
CA TYR A 115 0.19 -9.04 -12.34
C TYR A 115 -1.17 -8.96 -11.64
N ALA A 116 -2.25 -8.77 -12.40
CA ALA A 116 -3.60 -8.70 -11.88
C ALA A 116 -4.00 -9.97 -11.13
N THR A 117 -3.65 -11.14 -11.68
CA THR A 117 -3.90 -12.44 -11.07
C THR A 117 -3.15 -12.59 -9.75
N VAL A 118 -1.85 -12.23 -9.70
CA VAL A 118 -1.07 -12.32 -8.46
C VAL A 118 -1.62 -11.38 -7.38
N SER A 119 -1.93 -10.13 -7.72
CA SER A 119 -2.56 -9.18 -6.77
C SER A 119 -3.90 -9.67 -6.26
N LYS A 120 -4.74 -10.24 -7.14
CA LYS A 120 -6.03 -10.81 -6.76
C LYS A 120 -5.87 -11.99 -5.80
N LEU A 121 -4.93 -12.90 -6.07
CA LEU A 121 -4.68 -14.07 -5.22
C LEU A 121 -4.26 -13.67 -3.79
N ALA A 122 -3.43 -12.63 -3.65
CA ALA A 122 -3.03 -12.12 -2.33
C ALA A 122 -4.25 -11.59 -1.54
N TRP A 123 -5.12 -10.80 -2.18
CA TRP A 123 -6.34 -10.29 -1.54
C TRP A 123 -7.36 -11.38 -1.24
N ASP A 124 -7.56 -12.33 -2.15
CA ASP A 124 -8.45 -13.47 -1.94
C ASP A 124 -7.98 -14.31 -0.75
N TYR A 125 -6.66 -14.51 -0.60
CA TYR A 125 -6.09 -15.18 0.57
C TYR A 125 -6.44 -14.44 1.86
N LEU A 126 -6.19 -13.13 1.94
CA LEU A 126 -6.50 -12.33 3.13
C LEU A 126 -8.00 -12.34 3.47
N LYS A 127 -8.87 -12.23 2.46
CA LYS A 127 -10.34 -12.28 2.62
C LYS A 127 -10.83 -13.64 3.12
N ALA A 128 -10.12 -14.72 2.80
CA ALA A 128 -10.49 -16.08 3.17
C ALA A 128 -9.93 -16.52 4.55
N LEU A 129 -9.08 -15.71 5.19
CA LEU A 129 -8.49 -16.07 6.48
C LEU A 129 -9.57 -16.23 7.56
N PRO A 130 -9.61 -17.37 8.26
CA PRO A 130 -10.59 -17.59 9.32
C PRO A 130 -10.28 -16.70 10.54
N ASN A 131 -11.33 -16.41 11.31
CA ASN A 131 -11.18 -15.77 12.60
C ASN A 131 -10.39 -16.67 13.56
N GLN A 132 -9.51 -16.05 14.33
CA GLN A 132 -8.77 -16.66 15.41
C GLN A 132 -9.63 -16.68 16.69
N SER A 133 -9.10 -17.21 17.79
CA SER A 133 -9.79 -17.26 19.09
C SER A 133 -10.19 -15.88 19.62
N ASN A 134 -9.53 -14.81 19.18
CA ASN A 134 -9.86 -13.42 19.49
C ASN A 134 -11.01 -12.83 18.61
N GLY A 135 -11.60 -13.63 17.72
CA GLY A 135 -12.73 -13.24 16.89
C GLY A 135 -12.38 -12.41 15.65
N LYS A 136 -11.09 -12.27 15.31
CA LYS A 136 -10.61 -11.53 14.12
C LYS A 136 -9.73 -12.41 13.22
N PRO A 137 -9.63 -12.13 11.91
CA PRO A 137 -8.65 -12.78 11.04
C PRO A 137 -7.22 -12.60 11.54
N ALA A 138 -6.32 -13.51 11.19
CA ALA A 138 -4.97 -13.57 11.75
C ALA A 138 -4.15 -12.28 11.57
N TYR A 139 -4.33 -11.53 10.47
CA TYR A 139 -3.62 -10.27 10.22
C TYR A 139 -3.91 -9.16 11.25
N PHE A 140 -4.92 -9.32 12.12
CA PHE A 140 -5.16 -8.40 13.23
C PHE A 140 -4.22 -8.61 14.43
N SER A 141 -3.54 -9.75 14.52
CA SER A 141 -2.81 -10.13 15.74
C SER A 141 -1.57 -10.98 15.51
N TYR A 142 -1.18 -11.21 14.25
CA TYR A 142 -0.01 -12.01 13.88
C TYR A 142 0.67 -11.40 12.66
N SER A 143 2.00 -11.42 12.67
CA SER A 143 2.86 -10.83 11.64
C SER A 143 3.08 -11.76 10.44
N TYR A 144 2.98 -13.08 10.61
CA TYR A 144 3.09 -14.02 9.50
C TYR A 144 2.34 -15.35 9.73
N MET A 145 2.07 -16.00 8.61
CA MET A 145 1.39 -17.29 8.51
C MET A 145 2.40 -18.36 8.12
N ASP A 146 2.24 -19.58 8.62
CA ASP A 146 3.06 -20.74 8.28
C ASP A 146 2.58 -21.35 6.95
N PRO A 147 3.32 -21.19 5.84
CA PRO A 147 2.91 -21.68 4.53
C PRO A 147 3.08 -23.20 4.39
N SER A 148 3.78 -23.87 5.32
CA SER A 148 3.96 -25.32 5.29
C SER A 148 2.71 -26.09 5.75
N LYS A 149 1.73 -25.40 6.32
CA LYS A 149 0.47 -25.97 6.80
C LYS A 149 -0.68 -25.70 5.84
N THR A 150 -1.63 -26.63 5.78
CA THR A 150 -2.83 -26.51 4.94
C THR A 150 -4.09 -26.78 5.77
N PRO A 151 -4.94 -25.76 6.07
CA PRO A 151 -4.71 -24.35 5.78
C PRO A 151 -3.52 -23.78 6.57
N SER A 152 -2.92 -22.70 6.08
CA SER A 152 -1.84 -22.00 6.79
C SER A 152 -2.33 -21.53 8.16
N THR A 153 -1.49 -21.64 9.19
CA THR A 153 -1.81 -21.20 10.55
C THR A 153 -0.94 -20.02 10.96
N PRO A 154 -1.40 -19.09 11.82
CA PRO A 154 -0.54 -18.03 12.33
C PRO A 154 0.64 -18.60 13.12
N VAL A 155 1.76 -17.88 13.11
CA VAL A 155 2.93 -18.21 13.91
C VAL A 155 2.96 -17.35 15.18
N GLY A 156 3.32 -17.96 16.31
CA GLY A 156 3.40 -17.29 17.62
C GLY A 156 4.61 -16.37 17.73
N TRP A 157 4.61 -15.28 16.97
CA TRP A 157 5.65 -14.25 16.94
C TRP A 157 5.04 -12.87 17.19
N PRO A 158 5.79 -11.90 17.77
CA PRO A 158 5.32 -10.52 17.90
C PRO A 158 4.63 -9.99 16.64
N HIS A 159 3.50 -9.33 16.86
CA HIS A 159 2.75 -8.65 15.82
C HIS A 159 3.34 -7.27 15.57
N ASN A 160 3.23 -6.78 14.33
CA ASN A 160 3.78 -5.50 13.87
C ASN A 160 2.71 -4.61 13.20
N PRO A 161 1.63 -4.28 13.93
CA PRO A 161 0.43 -3.70 13.34
C PRO A 161 0.66 -2.36 12.66
N ALA A 162 1.54 -1.48 13.15
CA ALA A 162 1.67 -0.17 12.53
C ALA A 162 2.21 -0.24 11.09
N GLY A 163 3.32 -0.97 10.88
CA GLY A 163 3.90 -1.17 9.55
C GLY A 163 3.01 -2.05 8.67
N LEU A 164 2.51 -3.18 9.20
CA LEU A 164 1.62 -4.06 8.44
C LEU A 164 0.35 -3.33 7.98
N TYR A 165 -0.28 -2.53 8.85
CA TYR A 165 -1.51 -1.83 8.51
C TYR A 165 -1.24 -0.68 7.55
N ALA A 166 -0.12 0.02 7.66
CA ALA A 166 0.27 1.02 6.66
C ALA A 166 0.36 0.39 5.26
N MET A 167 1.08 -0.73 5.13
CA MET A 167 1.21 -1.46 3.86
C MET A 167 -0.13 -2.03 3.36
N LEU A 168 -0.96 -2.57 4.26
CA LEU A 168 -2.28 -3.07 3.88
C LEU A 168 -3.21 -1.94 3.41
N ILE A 169 -3.14 -0.76 4.01
CA ILE A 169 -3.93 0.41 3.63
C ILE A 169 -3.49 0.95 2.27
N GLU A 170 -2.18 1.11 2.06
CA GLU A 170 -1.60 1.54 0.78
C GLU A 170 -2.03 0.56 -0.32
N SER A 171 -1.75 -0.74 -0.11
CA SER A 171 -2.08 -1.80 -1.07
C SER A 171 -3.58 -1.89 -1.34
N ALA A 172 -4.44 -1.76 -0.33
CA ALA A 172 -5.88 -1.81 -0.51
C ALA A 172 -6.39 -0.62 -1.30
N THR A 173 -5.81 0.57 -1.06
CA THR A 173 -6.20 1.80 -1.73
C THR A 173 -5.87 1.73 -3.22
N GLU A 174 -4.66 1.28 -3.57
CA GLU A 174 -4.25 1.09 -4.96
C GLU A 174 -5.05 -0.02 -5.64
N TYR A 175 -5.21 -1.17 -4.98
CA TYR A 175 -5.95 -2.29 -5.55
C TYR A 175 -7.43 -1.97 -5.74
N TYR A 176 -8.03 -1.17 -4.85
CA TYR A 176 -9.40 -0.68 -5.03
C TYR A 176 -9.51 0.23 -6.26
N GLN A 177 -8.57 1.16 -6.46
CA GLN A 177 -8.57 2.02 -7.65
C GLN A 177 -8.43 1.20 -8.94
N TYR A 178 -7.63 0.13 -8.90
CA TYR A 178 -7.46 -0.78 -10.03
C TYR A 178 -8.69 -1.67 -10.30
N SER A 179 -9.24 -2.30 -9.26
CA SER A 179 -10.20 -3.41 -9.40
C SER A 179 -11.66 -3.07 -9.10
N GLY A 180 -11.91 -1.99 -8.36
CA GLY A 180 -13.22 -1.66 -7.79
C GLY A 180 -13.67 -2.57 -6.64
N ASP A 181 -12.83 -3.48 -6.14
CA ASP A 181 -13.17 -4.40 -5.04
C ASP A 181 -13.30 -3.63 -3.71
N THR A 182 -14.52 -3.29 -3.32
CA THR A 182 -14.78 -2.54 -2.07
C THR A 182 -14.43 -3.34 -0.82
N ALA A 183 -14.30 -4.67 -0.90
CA ALA A 183 -13.97 -5.48 0.26
C ALA A 183 -12.56 -5.18 0.80
N VAL A 184 -11.60 -4.83 -0.09
CA VAL A 184 -10.22 -4.51 0.36
C VAL A 184 -10.18 -3.19 1.13
N LEU A 185 -10.96 -2.19 0.71
CA LEU A 185 -11.09 -0.94 1.48
C LEU A 185 -11.74 -1.19 2.84
N GLN A 186 -12.70 -2.12 2.93
CA GLN A 186 -13.29 -2.46 4.22
C GLN A 186 -12.28 -3.14 5.15
N ILE A 187 -11.37 -3.97 4.62
CA ILE A 187 -10.25 -4.53 5.40
C ILE A 187 -9.35 -3.40 5.91
N ALA A 188 -8.92 -2.48 5.04
CA ALA A 188 -8.06 -1.35 5.39
C ALA A 188 -8.67 -0.48 6.51
N LYS A 189 -9.96 -0.14 6.40
CA LYS A 189 -10.69 0.58 7.45
C LYS A 189 -10.74 -0.20 8.77
N ASN A 190 -11.00 -1.51 8.71
CA ASN A 190 -11.13 -2.31 9.92
C ASN A 190 -9.80 -2.40 10.70
N VAL A 191 -8.66 -2.54 10.02
CA VAL A 191 -7.35 -2.59 10.70
C VAL A 191 -6.95 -1.23 11.26
N ALA A 192 -7.21 -0.15 10.52
CA ALA A 192 -7.00 1.22 11.00
C ALA A 192 -7.85 1.53 12.24
N ASP A 193 -9.14 1.16 12.21
CA ASP A 193 -10.06 1.35 13.33
C ASP A 193 -9.64 0.53 14.55
N GLN A 194 -9.11 -0.68 14.36
CA GLN A 194 -8.56 -1.48 15.45
C GLN A 194 -7.34 -0.78 16.10
N GLN A 195 -6.39 -0.29 15.29
CA GLN A 195 -5.25 0.47 15.82
C GLN A 195 -5.72 1.69 16.62
N LEU A 196 -6.63 2.49 16.06
CA LEU A 196 -7.13 3.69 16.74
C LEU A 196 -7.82 3.37 18.07
N ALA A 197 -8.50 2.23 18.15
CA ALA A 197 -9.22 1.82 19.34
C ALA A 197 -8.31 1.29 20.46
N THR A 198 -7.20 0.61 20.11
CA THR A 198 -6.49 -0.27 21.06
C THR A 198 -4.96 -0.26 20.93
N GLY A 199 -4.42 0.57 20.03
CA GLY A 199 -3.02 0.62 19.68
C GLY A 199 -2.39 2.01 19.77
N MET A 200 -3.01 2.94 20.51
CA MET A 200 -2.54 4.32 20.62
C MET A 200 -1.90 4.60 21.99
N THR A 201 -0.86 5.41 22.01
CA THR A 201 -0.28 5.96 23.25
C THR A 201 -1.26 6.91 23.94
N LYS A 202 -1.06 7.12 25.26
CA LYS A 202 -1.94 8.00 26.04
C LYS A 202 -1.67 9.45 25.71
N SER A 203 -2.67 10.31 25.91
CA SER A 203 -2.52 11.76 25.74
C SER A 203 -1.53 12.40 26.73
N THR A 204 -1.16 11.70 27.81
CA THR A 204 -0.22 12.14 28.83
C THR A 204 1.22 11.64 28.61
N ASP A 205 1.42 10.78 27.62
CA ASP A 205 2.75 10.23 27.32
C ASP A 205 3.64 11.30 26.67
N ASN A 206 4.96 11.17 26.80
CA ASN A 206 5.93 12.05 26.13
C ASN A 206 5.75 12.00 24.59
N TRP A 207 5.43 10.82 24.06
CA TRP A 207 4.96 10.61 22.69
C TRP A 207 3.46 10.37 22.69
N ALA A 208 2.67 11.44 22.76
CA ALA A 208 1.22 11.37 22.96
C ALA A 208 0.43 11.11 21.67
N ASN A 209 -0.66 10.34 21.79
CA ASN A 209 -1.67 10.10 20.75
C ASN A 209 -1.13 9.55 19.41
N VAL A 210 -0.14 8.66 19.48
CA VAL A 210 0.50 8.04 18.30
C VAL A 210 0.41 6.52 18.37
N PRO A 211 0.48 5.81 17.23
CA PRO A 211 0.36 4.35 17.24
C PRO A 211 1.61 3.69 17.85
N TYR A 212 1.40 2.64 18.64
CA TYR A 212 2.43 1.66 18.93
C TYR A 212 2.74 0.81 17.70
N SER A 213 4.02 0.48 17.53
CA SER A 213 4.52 -0.27 16.37
C SER A 213 4.21 -1.76 16.42
N SER A 214 4.24 -2.33 17.63
CA SER A 214 4.24 -3.77 17.90
C SER A 214 3.17 -4.19 18.91
N GLY A 215 2.90 -5.49 18.99
CA GLY A 215 2.02 -6.09 20.00
C GLY A 215 2.31 -7.58 20.21
N ASP A 216 1.81 -8.14 21.32
CA ASP A 216 1.94 -9.58 21.59
C ASP A 216 1.15 -10.42 20.57
N ALA A 217 1.69 -11.58 20.21
CA ALA A 217 1.05 -12.53 19.30
C ALA A 217 -0.36 -12.92 19.80
N GLY A 218 -1.36 -12.82 18.93
CA GLY A 218 -2.77 -13.12 19.27
C GLY A 218 -3.51 -12.00 20.02
N SER A 219 -2.82 -10.94 20.45
CA SER A 219 -3.42 -9.78 21.11
C SER A 219 -4.10 -8.85 20.10
N LEU A 220 -5.23 -8.25 20.50
CA LEU A 220 -5.85 -7.13 19.81
C LEU A 220 -5.54 -5.78 20.48
N THR A 221 -4.73 -5.78 21.54
CA THR A 221 -4.17 -4.57 22.16
C THR A 221 -2.72 -4.44 21.73
N TYR A 222 -2.36 -3.29 21.20
CA TYR A 222 -1.02 -3.02 20.67
C TYR A 222 -0.32 -2.00 21.56
N ASP A 223 0.56 -2.48 22.43
CA ASP A 223 1.33 -1.64 23.34
C ASP A 223 2.80 -2.05 23.43
N GLY A 224 3.35 -2.59 22.33
CA GLY A 224 4.66 -3.23 22.27
C GLY A 224 4.60 -4.68 22.75
N ALA A 225 5.43 -5.56 22.18
CA ALA A 225 5.42 -6.98 22.53
C ALA A 225 6.25 -7.24 23.79
N SER A 226 5.71 -8.05 24.70
CA SER A 226 6.39 -8.46 25.94
C SER A 226 7.68 -9.23 25.65
N TYR A 227 7.73 -9.96 24.53
CA TYR A 227 8.93 -10.65 24.05
C TYR A 227 10.13 -9.69 23.84
N GLY A 228 9.86 -8.45 23.43
CA GLY A 228 10.87 -7.44 23.16
C GLY A 228 11.49 -6.82 24.42
N ASN A 229 10.90 -7.02 25.60
CA ASN A 229 11.44 -6.47 26.85
C ASN A 229 12.87 -6.97 27.14
N THR A 230 13.17 -8.21 26.75
CA THR A 230 14.48 -8.83 26.91
C THR A 230 15.23 -8.95 25.58
N SER A 231 14.53 -9.30 24.49
CA SER A 231 15.17 -9.57 23.20
C SER A 231 15.37 -8.32 22.34
N GLY A 232 14.55 -7.27 22.52
CA GLY A 232 14.39 -6.16 21.58
C GLY A 232 13.43 -6.45 20.42
N SER A 233 13.22 -7.72 20.04
CA SER A 233 12.28 -8.11 18.98
C SER A 233 10.83 -7.86 19.38
N GLY A 234 10.10 -7.07 18.60
CA GLY A 234 8.78 -6.55 18.95
C GLY A 234 8.82 -5.36 19.93
N ASP A 235 9.98 -4.67 20.00
CA ASP A 235 10.27 -3.41 20.67
C ASP A 235 10.29 -3.40 22.20
N GLY A 236 9.44 -4.21 22.83
CA GLY A 236 9.18 -4.16 24.26
C GLY A 236 7.91 -3.37 24.60
N LYS A 237 7.28 -3.73 25.71
CA LYS A 237 6.04 -3.10 26.18
C LYS A 237 6.28 -1.63 26.51
N GLY A 238 5.43 -0.75 25.98
CA GLY A 238 5.53 0.70 26.11
C GLY A 238 6.61 1.35 25.24
N VAL A 239 7.24 0.61 24.34
CA VAL A 239 8.23 1.11 23.38
C VAL A 239 7.58 1.26 22.01
N LEU A 240 7.89 2.36 21.33
CA LEU A 240 7.43 2.63 19.97
C LEU A 240 8.61 2.84 19.02
N GLN A 241 8.33 2.76 17.73
CA GLN A 241 9.23 3.16 16.64
C GLN A 241 8.67 4.39 15.92
N PRO A 242 9.35 5.55 15.97
CA PRO A 242 8.87 6.78 15.34
C PRO A 242 8.66 6.72 13.83
N ASP A 243 9.44 5.92 13.10
CA ASP A 243 9.25 5.72 11.65
C ASP A 243 7.88 5.13 11.33
N LYS A 244 7.42 4.18 12.15
CA LYS A 244 6.09 3.54 12.02
C LYS A 244 4.93 4.49 12.34
N ILE A 245 5.17 5.55 13.12
CA ILE A 245 4.21 6.65 13.30
C ILE A 245 3.99 7.37 11.97
N GLY A 246 5.07 7.60 11.20
CA GLY A 246 5.02 8.19 9.87
C GLY A 246 4.27 7.31 8.89
N GLU A 247 4.66 6.03 8.78
CA GLU A 247 4.03 5.06 7.86
C GLU A 247 2.51 4.96 8.08
N LEU A 248 2.06 4.67 9.31
CA LEU A 248 0.63 4.55 9.55
C LEU A 248 -0.08 5.91 9.48
N GLY A 249 0.61 6.99 9.80
CA GLY A 249 0.12 8.35 9.57
C GLY A 249 -0.25 8.61 8.11
N VAL A 250 0.61 8.20 7.16
CA VAL A 250 0.31 8.26 5.72
C VAL A 250 -0.92 7.41 5.39
N GLY A 251 -0.99 6.18 5.92
CA GLY A 251 -2.17 5.32 5.76
C GLY A 251 -3.47 5.98 6.24
N PHE A 252 -3.43 6.70 7.36
CA PHE A 252 -4.59 7.48 7.82
C PHE A 252 -4.95 8.63 6.85
N VAL A 253 -3.98 9.32 6.27
CA VAL A 253 -4.27 10.32 5.22
C VAL A 253 -4.93 9.67 4.01
N GLN A 254 -4.43 8.52 3.56
CA GLN A 254 -5.00 7.77 2.44
C GLN A 254 -6.46 7.39 2.71
N LEU A 255 -6.77 6.84 3.89
CA LEU A 255 -8.15 6.53 4.28
C LEU A 255 -9.03 7.77 4.39
N TYR A 256 -8.51 8.89 4.90
CA TYR A 256 -9.26 10.15 4.91
C TYR A 256 -9.62 10.60 3.49
N LYS A 257 -8.66 10.59 2.55
CA LYS A 257 -8.91 10.95 1.14
C LYS A 257 -9.95 10.04 0.49
N GLN A 258 -9.94 8.74 0.81
CA GLN A 258 -10.87 7.76 0.24
C GLN A 258 -12.28 7.82 0.84
N THR A 259 -12.41 8.17 2.13
CA THR A 259 -13.68 8.02 2.87
C THR A 259 -14.31 9.34 3.32
N GLY A 260 -13.52 10.40 3.45
CA GLY A 260 -13.92 11.66 4.09
C GLY A 260 -14.07 11.57 5.61
N ASP A 261 -13.79 10.44 6.25
CA ASP A 261 -13.91 10.28 7.71
C ASP A 261 -12.78 11.03 8.43
N THR A 262 -13.15 12.09 9.14
CA THR A 262 -12.21 13.03 9.76
C THR A 262 -11.44 12.43 10.94
N LYS A 263 -11.85 11.27 11.47
CA LYS A 263 -11.09 10.57 12.52
C LYS A 263 -9.68 10.18 12.04
N TYR A 264 -9.56 9.79 10.76
CA TYR A 264 -8.27 9.43 10.18
C TYR A 264 -7.40 10.67 9.97
N LEU A 265 -7.96 11.78 9.48
CA LEU A 265 -7.22 13.05 9.39
C LEU A 265 -6.75 13.53 10.77
N THR A 266 -7.58 13.36 11.81
CA THR A 266 -7.21 13.70 13.19
C THR A 266 -6.04 12.86 13.67
N ALA A 267 -6.06 11.55 13.42
CA ALA A 267 -4.97 10.65 13.79
C ALA A 267 -3.66 10.98 13.03
N ALA A 268 -3.74 11.22 11.72
CA ALA A 268 -2.59 11.66 10.91
C ALA A 268 -1.99 12.98 11.42
N THR A 269 -2.86 13.94 11.77
CA THR A 269 -2.44 15.25 12.31
C THR A 269 -1.75 15.09 13.67
N ASN A 270 -2.25 14.20 14.54
CA ASN A 270 -1.60 13.90 15.82
C ASN A 270 -0.23 13.24 15.62
N ALA A 271 -0.12 12.28 14.70
CA ALA A 271 1.15 11.67 14.31
C ALA A 271 2.17 12.72 13.85
N ALA A 272 1.78 13.61 12.93
CA ALA A 272 2.64 14.67 12.44
C ALA A 272 3.02 15.69 13.52
N ASN A 273 2.08 16.09 14.38
CA ASN A 273 2.38 17.00 15.50
C ASN A 273 3.44 16.40 16.44
N THR A 274 3.29 15.13 16.80
CA THR A 274 4.22 14.44 17.70
C THR A 274 5.57 14.21 17.03
N LEU A 275 5.61 13.82 15.75
CA LEU A 275 6.88 13.71 15.02
C LEU A 275 7.58 15.07 14.92
N ALA A 276 6.86 16.12 14.56
CA ALA A 276 7.44 17.44 14.39
C ALA A 276 7.92 18.06 15.72
N SER A 277 7.32 17.70 16.87
CA SER A 277 7.78 18.17 18.19
C SER A 277 9.02 17.44 18.70
N HIS A 278 9.29 16.23 18.19
CA HIS A 278 10.43 15.39 18.59
C HIS A 278 11.59 15.36 17.58
N ILE A 279 11.48 16.10 16.47
CA ILE A 279 12.53 16.19 15.45
C ILE A 279 13.84 16.73 16.03
N ARG A 280 14.96 16.14 15.61
CA ARG A 280 16.32 16.61 15.88
C ARG A 280 17.03 16.89 14.57
N THR A 281 18.05 17.73 14.60
CA THR A 281 18.97 17.89 13.45
C THR A 281 19.68 16.57 13.10
N GLY A 282 19.98 15.76 14.11
CA GLY A 282 20.72 14.51 13.97
C GLY A 282 22.21 14.70 13.72
N SER A 283 22.93 13.58 13.69
CA SER A 283 24.35 13.42 13.38
C SER A 283 24.54 12.12 12.59
N VAL A 284 25.79 11.75 12.29
CA VAL A 284 26.09 10.49 11.58
C VAL A 284 25.58 9.24 12.31
N SER A 285 25.46 9.29 13.64
CA SER A 285 25.04 8.16 14.50
C SER A 285 23.74 8.43 15.26
N GLN A 286 23.07 9.54 14.99
CA GLN A 286 21.79 9.90 15.59
C GLN A 286 20.86 10.44 14.49
N SER A 287 19.76 9.74 14.23
CA SER A 287 18.77 10.18 13.24
C SER A 287 17.86 11.28 13.81
N PRO A 288 17.06 11.94 12.96
CA PRO A 288 16.14 12.99 13.39
C PRO A 288 15.13 12.49 14.42
N TRP A 289 14.74 11.21 14.32
CA TRP A 289 14.02 10.47 15.33
C TRP A 289 14.76 9.17 15.67
N PRO A 290 14.75 8.72 16.94
CA PRO A 290 15.36 7.45 17.31
C PRO A 290 14.65 6.27 16.63
N PHE A 291 15.27 5.09 16.59
CA PHE A 291 14.59 3.88 16.14
C PHE A 291 13.61 3.37 17.19
N ARG A 292 14.00 3.36 18.46
CA ARG A 292 13.14 2.89 19.56
C ARG A 292 13.15 3.87 20.71
N VAL A 293 11.97 4.16 21.27
CA VAL A 293 11.80 5.09 22.38
C VAL A 293 10.64 4.66 23.29
N VAL A 294 10.80 4.84 24.60
CA VAL A 294 9.73 4.60 25.58
C VAL A 294 8.69 5.71 25.48
N ALA A 295 7.45 5.37 25.15
CA ALA A 295 6.39 6.33 24.86
C ALA A 295 6.13 7.30 26.02
N ALA A 296 6.02 6.76 27.24
CA ALA A 296 5.65 7.53 28.43
C ALA A 296 6.73 8.55 28.84
N THR A 297 8.02 8.19 28.72
CA THR A 297 9.12 8.98 29.28
C THR A 297 9.98 9.68 28.24
N GLY A 298 9.91 9.27 26.96
CA GLY A 298 10.82 9.72 25.92
C GLY A 298 12.22 9.10 26.02
N ALA A 299 12.42 8.10 26.89
CA ALA A 299 13.72 7.45 27.05
C ALA A 299 14.08 6.65 25.79
N ILE A 300 15.15 7.06 25.11
CA ILE A 300 15.61 6.46 23.86
C ILE A 300 16.30 5.12 24.14
N LYS A 301 15.97 4.11 23.34
CA LYS A 301 16.58 2.78 23.37
C LYS A 301 17.61 2.62 22.25
N GLU A 302 17.30 3.10 21.04
CA GLU A 302 18.19 3.07 19.89
C GLU A 302 18.11 4.40 19.12
N GLN A 303 19.27 5.01 18.88
CA GLN A 303 19.35 6.41 18.42
C GLN A 303 19.17 6.62 16.92
N TYR A 304 19.30 5.57 16.11
CA TYR A 304 19.46 5.67 14.67
C TYR A 304 18.43 4.83 13.93
N CYS A 305 17.64 5.47 13.08
CA CYS A 305 16.75 4.87 12.09
C CYS A 305 16.90 5.62 10.78
N ALA A 306 17.25 4.91 9.70
CA ALA A 306 17.35 5.51 8.38
C ALA A 306 15.97 5.65 7.68
N HIS A 307 14.91 5.06 8.24
CA HIS A 307 13.56 5.16 7.70
C HIS A 307 12.90 6.51 8.04
N ILE A 308 13.22 7.52 7.24
CA ILE A 308 12.72 8.89 7.45
C ILE A 308 11.75 9.37 6.36
N ILE A 309 11.60 8.60 5.28
CA ILE A 309 10.76 8.96 4.14
C ILE A 309 9.28 9.01 4.50
N SER A 310 8.73 8.02 5.19
CA SER A 310 7.30 8.05 5.53
C SER A 310 6.92 9.21 6.47
N PRO A 311 7.72 9.60 7.48
CA PRO A 311 7.52 10.87 8.17
C PRO A 311 7.54 12.11 7.25
N ILE A 312 8.45 12.17 6.27
CA ILE A 312 8.49 13.26 5.28
C ILE A 312 7.22 13.27 4.43
N GLU A 313 6.80 12.12 3.92
CA GLU A 313 5.59 11.96 3.12
C GLU A 313 4.35 12.40 3.89
N LEU A 314 4.24 12.01 5.17
CA LEU A 314 3.14 12.46 6.04
C LEU A 314 3.09 13.98 6.14
N PHE A 315 4.25 14.64 6.30
CA PHE A 315 4.30 16.11 6.33
C PHE A 315 3.89 16.71 4.98
N ASP A 316 4.44 16.22 3.88
CA ASP A 316 4.13 16.72 2.54
C ASP A 316 2.62 16.58 2.25
N GLU A 317 2.01 15.46 2.64
CA GLU A 317 0.58 15.20 2.51
C GLU A 317 -0.29 16.16 3.32
N LEU A 318 0.01 16.36 4.61
CA LEU A 318 -0.76 17.28 5.46
C LEU A 318 -0.55 18.74 5.07
N ILE A 319 0.64 19.12 4.61
CA ILE A 319 0.91 20.44 4.02
C ILE A 319 0.03 20.64 2.78
N SER A 320 -0.03 19.66 1.87
CA SER A 320 -0.88 19.71 0.68
C SER A 320 -2.37 19.84 1.03
N LEU A 321 -2.82 19.22 2.12
CA LEU A 321 -4.19 19.33 2.61
C LEU A 321 -4.48 20.62 3.40
N GLY A 322 -3.46 21.40 3.76
CA GLY A 322 -3.61 22.53 4.67
C GLY A 322 -4.02 22.12 6.08
N ALA A 323 -3.75 20.88 6.48
CA ALA A 323 -4.17 20.32 7.76
C ALA A 323 -3.06 20.42 8.81
N GLY A 324 -3.43 20.72 10.05
CA GLY A 324 -2.48 20.82 11.17
C GLY A 324 -1.57 22.05 11.10
N ASN A 325 -0.38 21.94 11.70
CA ASN A 325 0.60 23.03 11.72
C ASN A 325 1.60 22.89 10.56
N THR A 326 1.16 23.28 9.37
CA THR A 326 1.93 23.13 8.12
C THR A 326 3.29 23.82 8.15
N SER A 327 3.43 24.94 8.88
CA SER A 327 4.73 25.62 9.04
C SER A 327 5.72 24.78 9.85
N THR A 328 5.27 24.16 10.93
CA THR A 328 6.13 23.26 11.74
C THR A 328 6.44 21.99 10.96
N TYR A 329 5.48 21.46 10.19
CA TYR A 329 5.68 20.29 9.33
C TYR A 329 6.74 20.56 8.26
N GLN A 330 6.69 21.73 7.61
CA GLN A 330 7.70 22.13 6.63
C GLN A 330 9.10 22.19 7.25
N THR A 331 9.21 22.68 8.49
CA THR A 331 10.48 22.75 9.22
C THR A 331 11.02 21.36 9.55
N ALA A 332 10.18 20.47 10.08
CA ALA A 332 10.55 19.10 10.41
C ALA A 332 10.94 18.30 9.16
N ARG A 333 10.14 18.42 8.09
CA ARG A 333 10.40 17.81 6.77
C ARG A 333 11.75 18.25 6.20
N THR A 334 12.04 19.56 6.22
CA THR A 334 13.32 20.10 5.74
C THR A 334 14.50 19.58 6.57
N THR A 335 14.32 19.49 7.89
CA THR A 335 15.34 18.97 8.80
C THR A 335 15.66 17.50 8.51
N ALA A 336 14.64 16.66 8.39
CA ALA A 336 14.80 15.23 8.08
C ALA A 336 15.44 15.02 6.70
N TRP A 337 14.98 15.76 5.68
CA TRP A 337 15.53 15.71 4.33
C TRP A 337 17.02 16.04 4.30
N ASN A 338 17.40 17.15 4.94
CA ASN A 338 18.80 17.58 4.99
C ASN A 338 19.69 16.55 5.69
N TRP A 339 19.21 15.95 6.78
CA TRP A 339 19.93 14.88 7.47
C TRP A 339 20.14 13.67 6.56
N MET A 340 19.10 13.20 5.87
CA MET A 340 19.18 12.05 4.97
C MET A 340 20.19 12.28 3.83
N MET A 341 20.13 13.46 3.21
CA MET A 341 21.06 13.83 2.14
C MET A 341 22.51 13.95 2.62
N THR A 342 22.72 14.34 3.88
CA THR A 342 24.04 14.52 4.48
C THR A 342 24.68 13.22 4.92
N TYR A 343 23.89 12.25 5.43
CA TYR A 343 24.44 11.02 6.04
C TYR A 343 24.12 9.76 5.24
N PRO A 344 22.93 9.13 5.30
CA PRO A 344 22.71 7.83 4.66
C PRO A 344 22.89 7.86 3.14
N MET A 345 22.63 9.00 2.47
CA MET A 345 22.91 9.16 1.04
C MET A 345 24.42 9.23 0.71
N GLN A 346 25.27 9.59 1.67
CA GLN A 346 26.72 9.71 1.47
C GLN A 346 27.47 8.46 1.94
N ASN A 347 27.01 7.84 3.03
CA ASN A 347 27.72 6.73 3.68
C ASN A 347 27.05 5.36 3.49
N ASN A 348 25.89 5.30 2.82
CA ASN A 348 25.10 4.08 2.60
C ASN A 348 24.65 3.35 3.88
N ASN A 349 24.59 4.04 5.02
CA ASN A 349 24.12 3.44 6.26
C ASN A 349 22.57 3.42 6.34
N TRP A 350 21.96 2.45 5.67
CA TRP A 350 20.52 2.22 5.62
C TRP A 350 20.06 1.25 6.71
N THR A 351 20.32 1.61 7.97
CA THR A 351 20.10 0.74 9.14
C THR A 351 18.79 1.02 9.87
N GLN A 352 18.25 -0.05 10.46
CA GLN A 352 17.00 -0.17 11.22
C GLN A 352 15.73 0.09 10.40
N TYR A 353 14.79 -0.84 10.51
CA TYR A 353 13.44 -0.73 9.96
C TYR A 353 12.52 -1.78 10.57
N PHE A 354 12.97 -3.04 10.59
CA PHE A 354 12.17 -4.16 11.05
C PHE A 354 12.23 -4.29 12.57
N GLU A 355 11.07 -4.44 13.19
CA GLU A 355 10.87 -4.65 14.63
C GLU A 355 11.25 -6.05 15.12
N ASP A 356 11.37 -7.04 14.22
CA ASP A 356 11.68 -8.44 14.56
C ASP A 356 13.16 -8.66 14.94
N VAL A 357 14.02 -7.65 14.76
CA VAL A 357 15.42 -7.69 15.18
C VAL A 357 15.61 -7.29 16.64
N GLY A 358 16.57 -7.93 17.30
CA GLY A 358 16.96 -7.57 18.66
C GLY A 358 17.65 -6.21 18.75
N PHE A 359 17.89 -5.74 19.97
CA PHE A 359 18.64 -4.49 20.19
C PHE A 359 20.05 -4.59 19.61
N GLN A 360 20.45 -3.58 18.85
CA GLN A 360 21.78 -3.53 18.25
C GLN A 360 22.77 -2.79 19.16
N SER A 361 23.98 -3.32 19.27
CA SER A 361 25.08 -2.66 20.00
C SER A 361 25.73 -1.55 19.19
N SER A 362 25.55 -1.53 17.86
CA SER A 362 26.01 -0.48 16.96
C SER A 362 24.85 0.06 16.11
N TYR A 363 24.95 1.33 15.73
CA TYR A 363 23.91 2.03 14.97
C TYR A 363 23.87 1.64 13.47
N ASP A 364 24.83 0.84 13.02
CA ASP A 364 25.06 0.39 11.64
C ASP A 364 24.96 -1.15 11.49
N GLY A 365 24.52 -1.86 12.54
CA GLY A 365 24.51 -3.32 12.59
C GLY A 365 23.33 -4.00 11.89
N ASN A 366 22.25 -3.27 11.60
CA ASN A 366 21.00 -3.82 11.03
C ASN A 366 20.63 -3.15 9.69
N LEU A 367 21.52 -3.30 8.71
CA LEU A 367 21.31 -2.81 7.35
C LEU A 367 20.11 -3.51 6.71
N ASN A 368 19.29 -2.74 6.00
CA ASN A 368 18.20 -3.27 5.20
C ASN A 368 18.05 -2.51 3.88
N GLN A 369 17.52 -3.20 2.88
CA GLN A 369 17.29 -2.67 1.53
C GLN A 369 16.07 -1.76 1.44
N LEU A 370 15.10 -1.92 2.33
CA LEU A 370 13.82 -1.21 2.21
C LEU A 370 14.01 0.29 2.35
N ASN A 371 14.81 0.73 3.32
CA ASN A 371 15.09 2.15 3.53
C ASN A 371 15.65 2.84 2.27
N ALA A 372 16.61 2.21 1.60
CA ALA A 372 17.19 2.72 0.37
C ALA A 372 16.23 2.65 -0.83
N MET A 373 15.35 1.65 -0.90
CA MET A 373 14.36 1.56 -1.99
C MET A 373 13.23 2.58 -1.83
N MET A 374 12.83 2.90 -0.60
CA MET A 374 11.79 3.90 -0.34
C MET A 374 12.23 5.32 -0.70
N THR A 375 13.54 5.62 -0.67
CA THR A 375 14.07 6.92 -1.11
C THR A 375 14.15 7.06 -2.63
N ALA A 376 14.05 5.96 -3.38
CA ALA A 376 14.15 5.93 -4.84
C ALA A 376 12.79 6.01 -5.56
N ARG A 377 11.68 6.14 -4.81
CA ARG A 377 10.31 6.16 -5.34
C ARG A 377 9.89 7.49 -5.95
#